data_AF-A0A6N3GF59-F1
#
_entry.id   AF-A0A6N3GF59-F1
#
_cell.length_a   1.000
_cell.length_b   1.000
_cell.length_c   1.000
_cell.angle_alpha   90.00
_cell.angle_beta   90.00
_cell.angle_gamma   90.00
#
_symmetry.space_group_name_H-M   'P 1'
#
loop_
_entity.id
_entity.type
_entity.pdbx_description
1 polymer ?
#
loop_
_entity_poly.entity_id
_entity_poly.type
_entity_poly.pdbx_seq_one_letter_code
_entity_poly.pdbx_strand_id
1 'polypeptide(L)'
;MTNRNRNRRKSKGTNKKVTDRKVEMKEREEKRKVLPIISIISVVVSVMALVISIIGLSYSVFYEQKEYEYKREPELEMSWVPVFQKSAESVNLDIGIQEIWVHIVDENNLDEVYLIRADRRVSKLTVEKQDLCIQLATNMKEYFSENSPDLITSTHQYHYQYIVLKNLDGSTRLYLVYVKNNGNMAEFQAVSEIEIYGLKNGHADDPVYEGEKVMAEQYEEITEYLKKYGF
;
A
#
# COMPACT_ATOMS: atom_id res chain seq x y z
N MET A 1 -22.58 76.75 -92.84
CA MET A 1 -23.20 76.77 -91.49
C MET A 1 -23.37 75.33 -90.98
N THR A 2 -22.70 75.02 -89.86
CA THR A 2 -23.04 74.09 -88.74
C THR A 2 -23.62 72.68 -88.96
N ASN A 3 -22.94 71.63 -88.45
CA ASN A 3 -23.37 70.78 -87.29
C ASN A 3 -22.35 69.65 -86.99
N ARG A 4 -21.66 69.65 -85.84
CA ARG A 4 -21.97 69.00 -84.53
C ARG A 4 -21.74 67.47 -84.43
N ASN A 5 -20.53 67.15 -83.95
CA ASN A 5 -20.21 66.43 -82.71
C ASN A 5 -21.07 65.19 -82.32
N ARG A 6 -20.55 63.99 -82.58
CA ARG A 6 -20.94 62.72 -81.93
C ARG A 6 -19.70 62.04 -81.37
N ASN A 7 -19.39 62.30 -80.10
CA ASN A 7 -18.49 61.45 -79.32
C ASN A 7 -18.87 61.51 -77.84
N ARG A 8 -19.79 60.64 -77.42
CA ARG A 8 -19.98 60.28 -76.01
C ARG A 8 -20.91 59.07 -75.90
N ARG A 9 -20.32 57.88 -75.77
CA ARG A 9 -20.82 56.72 -75.01
C ARG A 9 -20.03 55.47 -75.42
N LYS A 10 -18.98 55.16 -74.66
CA LYS A 10 -18.40 53.80 -74.50
C LYS A 10 -17.29 53.87 -73.43
N SER A 11 -17.64 54.03 -72.15
CA SER A 11 -16.66 53.86 -71.06
C SER A 11 -17.23 53.28 -69.76
N LYS A 12 -18.43 52.68 -69.77
CA LYS A 12 -19.06 52.13 -68.55
C LYS A 12 -18.95 50.61 -68.37
N GLY A 13 -18.49 49.86 -69.38
CA GLY A 13 -18.46 48.38 -69.34
C GLY A 13 -17.11 47.75 -68.94
N THR A 14 -16.00 48.47 -69.10
CA THR A 14 -14.65 47.93 -68.88
C THR A 14 -14.21 47.99 -67.41
N ASN A 15 -14.68 48.96 -66.63
CA ASN A 15 -14.27 49.08 -65.22
C ASN A 15 -14.87 47.98 -64.33
N LYS A 16 -16.12 47.54 -64.57
CA LYS A 16 -16.81 46.56 -63.69
C LYS A 16 -16.17 45.17 -63.74
N LYS A 17 -15.81 44.67 -64.94
CA LYS A 17 -15.09 43.39 -65.11
C LYS A 17 -13.67 43.39 -64.55
N VAL A 18 -13.00 44.55 -64.53
CA VAL A 18 -11.65 44.70 -63.97
C VAL A 18 -11.70 44.77 -62.44
N THR A 19 -12.74 45.40 -61.86
CA THR A 19 -12.97 45.35 -60.41
C THR A 19 -13.34 43.95 -59.94
N ASP A 20 -14.22 43.23 -60.62
CA ASP A 20 -14.63 41.88 -60.21
C ASP A 20 -13.44 40.89 -60.25
N ARG A 21 -12.59 40.94 -61.30
CA ARG A 21 -11.36 40.13 -61.35
C ARG A 21 -10.33 40.50 -60.28
N LYS A 22 -10.23 41.77 -59.90
CA LYS A 22 -9.34 42.22 -58.81
C LYS A 22 -9.84 41.76 -57.45
N VAL A 23 -11.16 41.69 -57.25
CA VAL A 23 -11.79 41.16 -56.03
C VAL A 23 -11.59 39.65 -55.92
N GLU A 24 -11.80 38.88 -57.00
CA GLU A 24 -11.52 37.44 -57.02
C GLU A 24 -10.03 37.11 -56.80
N MET A 25 -9.11 37.91 -57.36
CA MET A 25 -7.67 37.75 -57.10
C MET A 25 -7.32 38.03 -55.63
N LYS A 26 -7.91 39.07 -55.03
CA LYS A 26 -7.73 39.38 -53.60
C LYS A 26 -8.27 38.27 -52.69
N GLU A 27 -9.46 37.75 -52.97
CA GLU A 27 -10.02 36.62 -52.19
C GLU A 27 -9.17 35.35 -52.33
N ARG A 28 -8.63 35.05 -53.53
CA ARG A 28 -7.71 33.93 -53.71
C ARG A 28 -6.39 34.11 -52.98
N GLU A 29 -5.85 35.34 -52.94
CA GLU A 29 -4.66 35.66 -52.15
C GLU A 29 -4.91 35.59 -50.65
N GLU A 30 -6.05 36.07 -50.15
CA GLU A 30 -6.44 35.94 -48.74
C GLU A 30 -6.65 34.48 -48.36
N LYS A 31 -7.37 33.68 -49.15
CA LYS A 31 -7.53 32.24 -48.93
C LYS A 31 -6.18 31.51 -48.95
N ARG A 32 -5.25 31.87 -49.85
CA ARG A 32 -3.88 31.33 -49.89
C ARG A 32 -3.04 31.70 -48.67
N LYS A 33 -3.31 32.83 -48.01
CA LYS A 33 -2.65 33.23 -46.75
C LYS A 33 -3.28 32.54 -45.53
N VAL A 34 -4.57 32.25 -45.56
CA VAL A 34 -5.31 31.60 -44.46
C VAL A 34 -5.08 30.08 -44.42
N LEU A 35 -4.94 29.42 -45.57
CA LEU A 35 -4.60 27.99 -45.70
C LEU A 35 -3.36 27.54 -44.88
N PRO A 36 -2.19 28.21 -44.97
CA PRO A 36 -1.02 27.86 -44.17
C PRO A 36 -1.20 28.17 -42.68
N ILE A 37 -2.00 29.18 -42.32
CA ILE A 37 -2.32 29.49 -40.91
C ILE A 37 -3.17 28.37 -40.31
N ILE A 38 -4.19 27.88 -41.03
CA ILE A 38 -5.02 26.75 -40.59
C ILE A 38 -4.17 25.48 -40.44
N SER A 39 -3.24 25.24 -41.38
CA SER A 39 -2.28 24.14 -41.28
C SER A 39 -1.42 24.24 -40.01
N ILE A 40 -0.84 25.41 -39.73
CA ILE A 40 -0.04 25.63 -38.51
C ILE A 40 -0.87 25.41 -37.25
N ILE A 41 -2.09 25.95 -37.19
CA ILE A 41 -3.00 25.74 -36.05
C ILE A 41 -3.31 24.25 -35.88
N SER A 42 -3.57 23.51 -36.97
CA SER A 42 -3.84 22.08 -36.90
C SER A 42 -2.65 21.27 -36.36
N VAL A 43 -1.41 21.65 -36.73
CA VAL A 43 -0.19 21.03 -36.21
C VAL A 43 -0.03 21.32 -34.72
N VAL A 44 -0.22 22.57 -34.30
CA VAL A 44 -0.15 22.96 -32.89
C VAL A 44 -1.20 22.21 -32.06
N VAL A 45 -2.44 22.13 -32.53
CA VAL A 45 -3.51 21.37 -31.84
C VAL A 45 -3.17 19.89 -31.76
N SER A 46 -2.62 19.31 -32.82
CA SER A 46 -2.22 17.89 -32.83
C SER A 46 -1.07 17.61 -31.86
N VAL A 47 -0.08 18.50 -31.78
CA VAL A 47 1.03 18.39 -30.82
C VAL A 47 0.52 18.54 -29.38
N MET A 48 -0.35 19.51 -29.12
CA MET A 48 -0.96 19.68 -27.79
C MET A 48 -1.80 18.46 -27.38
N ALA A 49 -2.59 17.90 -28.31
CA ALA A 49 -3.35 16.68 -28.06
C ALA A 49 -2.44 15.49 -27.76
N LEU A 50 -1.31 15.36 -28.47
CA LEU A 50 -0.34 14.30 -28.24
C LEU A 50 0.34 14.44 -26.87
N VAL A 51 0.71 15.66 -26.47
CA VAL A 51 1.26 15.94 -25.14
C VAL A 51 0.25 15.60 -24.04
N ILE A 52 -1.02 16.01 -24.19
CA ILE A 52 -2.08 15.68 -23.23
C ILE A 52 -2.28 14.17 -23.14
N SER A 53 -2.27 13.44 -24.26
CA SER A 53 -2.39 11.99 -24.28
C SER A 53 -1.21 11.29 -23.59
N ILE A 54 0.03 11.75 -23.82
CA ILE A 54 1.21 11.20 -23.12
C ILE A 54 1.08 11.43 -21.61
N ILE A 55 0.75 12.66 -21.20
CA ILE A 55 0.57 13.00 -19.79
C ILE A 55 -0.55 12.13 -19.17
N GLY A 56 -1.68 11.99 -19.87
CA GLY A 56 -2.80 11.16 -19.43
C GLY A 56 -2.42 9.70 -19.22
N LEU A 57 -1.67 9.11 -20.16
CA LEU A 57 -1.15 7.74 -20.04
C LEU A 57 -0.14 7.61 -18.90
N SER A 58 0.77 8.58 -18.73
CA SER A 58 1.73 8.56 -17.62
C SER A 58 1.02 8.61 -16.27
N TYR A 59 -0.01 9.45 -16.12
CA TYR A 59 -0.81 9.48 -14.89
C TYR A 59 -1.62 8.20 -14.71
N SER A 60 -2.21 7.61 -15.76
CA SER A 60 -2.96 6.37 -15.62
C SER A 60 -2.08 5.23 -15.11
N VAL A 61 -0.88 5.06 -15.67
CA VAL A 61 0.07 4.04 -15.23
C VAL A 61 0.51 4.30 -13.78
N PHE A 62 0.75 5.55 -13.40
CA PHE A 62 1.12 5.91 -12.04
C PHE A 62 0.00 5.60 -11.04
N TYR A 63 -1.25 5.96 -11.36
CA TYR A 63 -2.39 5.69 -10.50
C TYR A 63 -2.72 4.20 -10.43
N GLU A 64 -2.59 3.46 -11.53
CA GLU A 64 -2.72 2.00 -11.51
C GLU A 64 -1.70 1.39 -10.56
N GLN A 65 -0.42 1.76 -10.66
CA GLN A 65 0.62 1.25 -9.75
C GLN A 65 0.30 1.55 -8.29
N LYS A 66 -0.12 2.79 -7.99
CA LYS A 66 -0.54 3.16 -6.64
C LYS A 66 -1.76 2.35 -6.18
N GLU A 67 -2.78 2.22 -7.01
CA GLU A 67 -3.96 1.42 -6.69
C GLU A 67 -3.61 -0.05 -6.42
N TYR A 68 -2.66 -0.63 -7.18
CA TYR A 68 -2.15 -1.97 -6.91
C TYR A 68 -1.43 -2.06 -5.56
N GLU A 69 -0.61 -1.08 -5.20
CA GLU A 69 0.07 -1.03 -3.90
C GLU A 69 -0.91 -0.97 -2.73
N TYR A 70 -1.99 -0.17 -2.83
CA TYR A 70 -3.02 -0.05 -1.79
C TYR A 70 -3.99 -1.24 -1.73
N LYS A 71 -4.04 -2.09 -2.76
CA LYS A 71 -4.85 -3.31 -2.75
C LYS A 71 -4.20 -4.46 -2.00
N ARG A 72 -2.91 -4.37 -1.68
CA ARG A 72 -2.22 -5.41 -0.92
C ARG A 72 -2.57 -5.26 0.55
N GLU A 73 -2.91 -6.39 1.16
CA GLU A 73 -3.13 -6.44 2.59
C GLU A 73 -1.79 -6.50 3.31
N PRO A 74 -1.57 -5.69 4.37
CA PRO A 74 -0.36 -5.76 5.16
C PRO A 74 -0.19 -7.14 5.79
N GLU A 75 1.04 -7.67 5.75
CA GLU A 75 1.37 -8.99 6.31
C GLU A 75 2.55 -8.89 7.29
N LEU A 76 2.66 -9.86 8.20
CA LEU A 76 3.80 -9.95 9.11
C LEU A 76 4.90 -10.86 8.54
N GLU A 77 6.08 -10.29 8.32
CA GLU A 77 7.32 -11.03 8.06
C GLU A 77 8.17 -11.09 9.34
N MET A 78 8.79 -12.25 9.57
CA MET A 78 9.51 -12.55 10.80
C MET A 78 11.01 -12.69 10.56
N SER A 79 11.80 -12.10 11.46
CA SER A 79 13.25 -12.30 11.53
C SER A 79 13.68 -12.46 12.99
N TRP A 80 14.63 -13.34 13.27
CA TRP A 80 15.10 -13.60 14.62
C TRP A 80 16.59 -13.97 14.67
N VAL A 81 17.23 -13.64 15.79
CA VAL A 81 18.65 -13.88 16.02
C VAL A 81 18.84 -14.87 17.19
N PRO A 82 19.21 -16.14 16.94
CA PRO A 82 19.55 -17.08 18.01
C PRO A 82 20.81 -16.66 18.75
N VAL A 83 20.84 -16.92 20.06
CA VAL A 83 22.07 -16.85 20.88
C VAL A 83 22.31 -18.20 21.51
N PHE A 84 23.53 -18.69 21.38
CA PHE A 84 23.98 -19.88 22.06
C PHE A 84 24.97 -19.47 23.15
N GLN A 85 24.60 -19.68 24.41
CA GLN A 85 25.50 -19.52 25.54
C GLN A 85 25.87 -20.90 26.08
N LYS A 86 27.17 -21.16 26.21
CA LYS A 86 27.66 -22.34 26.90
C LYS A 86 28.26 -21.88 28.22
N SER A 87 27.53 -22.07 29.32
CA SER A 87 28.08 -21.80 30.65
C SER A 87 29.15 -22.85 30.98
N ALA A 88 30.23 -22.43 31.65
CA ALA A 88 31.30 -23.34 32.07
C ALA A 88 30.85 -24.33 33.16
N GLU A 89 29.73 -24.05 33.83
CA GLU A 89 29.15 -24.85 34.91
C GLU A 89 27.98 -25.73 34.46
N SER A 90 27.42 -25.52 33.26
CA SER A 90 26.34 -26.34 32.72
C SER A 90 26.86 -27.34 31.68
N VAL A 91 26.38 -28.58 31.76
CA VAL A 91 26.60 -29.58 30.69
C VAL A 91 25.74 -29.26 29.47
N ASN A 92 24.68 -28.46 29.67
CA ASN A 92 23.70 -28.10 28.64
C ASN A 92 24.06 -26.78 27.96
N LEU A 93 23.83 -26.72 26.65
CA LEU A 93 23.90 -25.50 25.86
C LEU A 93 22.67 -24.66 26.19
N ASP A 94 22.86 -23.46 26.72
CA ASP A 94 21.77 -22.51 26.95
C ASP A 94 21.46 -21.83 25.61
N ILE A 95 20.28 -22.14 25.06
CA ILE A 95 19.78 -21.55 23.83
C ILE A 95 18.82 -20.42 24.20
N GLY A 96 19.16 -19.20 23.78
CA GLY A 96 18.34 -18.01 23.93
C GLY A 96 18.06 -17.35 22.58
N ILE A 97 17.22 -16.33 22.60
CA ILE A 97 16.94 -15.50 21.42
C ILE A 97 17.38 -14.08 21.77
N GLN A 98 18.30 -13.49 20.99
CA GLN A 98 18.78 -12.14 21.26
C GLN A 98 17.70 -11.12 20.94
N GLU A 99 17.18 -11.26 19.73
CA GLU A 99 16.27 -10.31 19.13
C GLU A 99 15.28 -11.03 18.23
N ILE A 100 14.05 -10.52 18.28
CA ILE A 100 12.93 -10.93 17.45
C ILE A 100 12.39 -9.65 16.83
N TRP A 101 12.31 -9.67 15.52
CA TRP A 101 11.86 -8.59 14.69
C TRP A 101 10.62 -9.05 13.93
N VAL A 102 9.52 -8.35 14.17
CA VAL A 102 8.30 -8.51 13.38
C VAL A 102 8.19 -7.30 12.48
N HIS A 103 8.32 -7.54 11.18
CA HIS A 103 8.22 -6.55 10.12
C HIS A 103 6.82 -6.59 9.51
N ILE A 104 6.22 -5.43 9.28
CA ILE A 104 4.99 -5.36 8.48
C ILE A 104 5.37 -5.09 7.02
N VAL A 105 5.05 -6.03 6.13
CA VAL A 105 5.23 -5.93 4.69
C VAL A 105 3.96 -5.34 4.07
N ASP A 106 4.10 -4.68 2.91
CA ASP A 106 3.00 -4.06 2.16
C ASP A 106 2.18 -3.04 3.00
N GLU A 107 2.88 -2.23 3.79
CA GLU A 107 2.32 -1.21 4.72
C GLU A 107 1.48 -0.10 4.05
N ASN A 108 1.40 -0.06 2.72
CA ASN A 108 0.71 1.01 1.98
C ASN A 108 -0.77 1.12 2.37
N ASN A 109 -1.43 -0.01 2.64
CA ASN A 109 -2.83 -0.04 3.05
C ASN A 109 -3.03 0.02 4.58
N LEU A 110 -1.96 0.13 5.37
CA LEU A 110 -2.01 0.12 6.83
C LEU A 110 -2.38 1.51 7.38
N ASP A 111 -3.34 1.54 8.30
CA ASP A 111 -3.77 2.75 9.02
C ASP A 111 -3.23 2.74 10.46
N GLU A 112 -3.56 1.70 11.23
CA GLU A 112 -3.25 1.61 12.66
C GLU A 112 -2.76 0.21 13.02
N VAL A 113 -1.83 0.16 13.98
CA VAL A 113 -1.35 -1.09 14.58
C VAL A 113 -1.64 -1.08 16.06
N TYR A 114 -2.26 -2.16 16.54
CA TYR A 114 -2.53 -2.37 17.96
C TYR A 114 -1.82 -3.61 18.46
N LEU A 115 -1.28 -3.50 19.66
CA LEU A 115 -0.68 -4.59 20.39
C LEU A 115 -1.58 -4.94 21.57
N ILE A 116 -2.04 -6.18 21.63
CA ILE A 116 -2.84 -6.72 22.74
C ILE A 116 -1.96 -7.71 23.49
N ARG A 117 -1.67 -7.40 24.76
CA ARG A 117 -0.88 -8.28 25.62
C ARG A 117 -1.75 -9.41 26.18
N ALA A 118 -1.10 -10.46 26.69
CA ALA A 118 -1.76 -11.58 27.36
C ALA A 118 -2.68 -11.13 28.53
N ASP A 119 -2.32 -10.05 29.22
CA ASP A 119 -3.13 -9.44 30.30
C ASP A 119 -4.29 -8.56 29.78
N ARG A 120 -4.57 -8.59 28.47
CA ARG A 120 -5.60 -7.84 27.76
C ARG A 120 -5.37 -6.33 27.71
N ARG A 121 -4.18 -5.82 28.06
CA ARG A 121 -3.84 -4.42 27.81
C ARG A 121 -3.63 -4.17 26.33
N VAL A 122 -4.21 -3.09 25.84
CA VAL A 122 -4.11 -2.67 24.44
C VAL A 122 -3.24 -1.42 24.35
N SER A 123 -2.21 -1.50 23.51
CA SER A 123 -1.33 -0.38 23.18
C SER A 123 -1.42 -0.08 21.70
N LYS A 124 -1.73 1.17 21.35
CA LYS A 124 -1.60 1.64 19.97
C LYS A 124 -0.13 1.90 19.67
N LEU A 125 0.40 1.30 18.61
CA LEU A 125 1.76 1.56 18.15
C LEU A 125 1.74 2.77 17.22
N THR A 126 2.64 3.72 17.46
CA THR A 126 2.81 4.89 16.60
C THR A 126 3.54 4.44 15.33
N VAL A 127 2.83 4.46 14.21
CA VAL A 127 3.36 4.09 12.89
C VAL A 127 4.12 5.29 12.32
N GLU A 128 5.42 5.36 12.52
CA GLU A 128 6.27 6.15 11.63
C GLU A 128 6.48 5.32 10.35
N LYS A 129 6.17 5.89 9.18
CA LYS A 129 6.13 5.22 7.86
C LYS A 129 7.49 4.68 7.35
N GLN A 130 8.47 4.52 8.23
CA GLN A 130 9.78 3.97 7.91
C GLN A 130 10.09 2.90 8.94
N ASP A 131 10.01 1.65 8.48
CA ASP A 131 10.38 0.44 9.20
C ASP A 131 9.58 0.22 10.49
N LEU A 132 8.32 -0.22 10.34
CA LEU A 132 7.48 -0.79 11.39
C LEU A 132 8.10 -2.11 11.88
N CYS A 133 9.14 -1.95 12.68
CA CYS A 133 9.94 -3.01 13.24
C CYS A 133 9.55 -3.15 14.70
N ILE A 134 8.69 -4.12 15.00
CA ILE A 134 8.34 -4.39 16.39
C ILE A 134 9.48 -5.22 16.96
N GLN A 135 10.41 -4.54 17.63
CA GLN A 135 11.43 -5.17 18.45
C GLN A 135 10.75 -5.75 19.68
N LEU A 136 10.54 -7.06 19.68
CA LEU A 136 10.18 -7.81 20.90
C LEU A 136 11.41 -8.01 21.81
N ALA A 137 12.46 -7.19 21.63
CA ALA A 137 13.83 -7.67 21.67
C ALA A 137 14.82 -6.86 22.51
N THR A 138 14.73 -5.52 22.51
CA THR A 138 15.89 -4.71 22.93
C THR A 138 16.23 -4.80 24.42
N ASN A 139 15.34 -5.40 25.20
CA ASN A 139 15.70 -6.08 26.43
C ASN A 139 14.67 -7.20 26.61
N MET A 140 15.09 -8.47 26.55
CA MET A 140 14.30 -9.56 27.17
C MET A 140 13.96 -9.25 28.64
N LYS A 141 14.60 -8.22 29.20
CA LYS A 141 14.44 -7.65 30.53
C LYS A 141 13.57 -6.38 30.63
N GLU A 142 12.87 -5.94 29.58
CA GLU A 142 11.94 -4.79 29.64
C GLU A 142 10.56 -5.08 29.03
N TYR A 143 10.45 -6.03 28.10
CA TYR A 143 9.16 -6.47 27.54
C TYR A 143 8.68 -7.84 28.07
N PHE A 144 9.61 -8.68 28.56
CA PHE A 144 9.31 -9.91 29.34
C PHE A 144 9.61 -9.73 30.84
N SER A 145 9.81 -8.50 31.31
CA SER A 145 10.21 -8.20 32.68
C SER A 145 9.09 -7.74 33.60
N GLU A 146 7.99 -8.47 33.57
CA GLU A 146 7.27 -8.74 34.80
C GLU A 146 7.45 -10.24 35.17
N ASN A 147 8.69 -10.73 35.01
CA ASN A 147 9.30 -11.94 35.61
C ASN A 147 8.53 -13.27 35.58
N SER A 148 7.46 -13.38 34.80
CA SER A 148 6.67 -14.61 34.73
C SER A 148 6.25 -14.88 33.29
N PRO A 149 6.24 -16.15 32.86
CA PRO A 149 5.57 -16.55 31.64
C PRO A 149 4.12 -16.06 31.63
N ASP A 150 3.65 -15.58 30.48
CA ASP A 150 2.25 -15.19 30.30
C ASP A 150 1.31 -16.39 30.48
N LEU A 151 1.82 -17.59 30.18
CA LEU A 151 1.14 -18.86 30.40
C LEU A 151 2.14 -19.96 30.74
N ILE A 152 1.84 -20.74 31.79
CA ILE A 152 2.63 -21.90 32.20
C ILE A 152 1.72 -23.14 32.11
N THR A 153 2.20 -24.13 31.38
CA THR A 153 1.58 -25.46 31.32
C THR A 153 2.45 -26.47 32.05
N SER A 154 2.02 -27.73 32.15
CA SER A 154 2.84 -28.78 32.75
C SER A 154 4.14 -29.07 31.98
N THR A 155 4.22 -28.66 30.70
CA THR A 155 5.33 -29.02 29.79
C THR A 155 6.13 -27.82 29.29
N HIS A 156 5.49 -26.68 29.07
CA HIS A 156 6.07 -25.50 28.43
C HIS A 156 5.66 -24.21 29.12
N GLN A 157 6.51 -23.21 28.97
CA GLN A 157 6.27 -21.82 29.30
C GLN A 157 6.08 -21.03 28.01
N TYR A 158 5.10 -20.14 28.02
CA TYR A 158 4.72 -19.33 26.87
C TYR A 158 4.80 -17.85 27.21
N HIS A 159 5.29 -17.10 26.24
CA HIS A 159 5.09 -15.66 26.18
C HIS A 159 4.45 -15.30 24.87
N TYR A 160 3.39 -14.48 24.90
CA TYR A 160 2.61 -14.24 23.69
C TYR A 160 1.91 -12.89 23.70
N GLN A 161 1.67 -12.38 22.50
CA GLN A 161 1.00 -11.12 22.25
C GLN A 161 0.20 -11.25 20.95
N TYR A 162 -0.85 -10.43 20.84
CA TYR A 162 -1.61 -10.32 19.61
C TYR A 162 -1.32 -8.99 18.93
N ILE A 163 -1.11 -9.03 17.63
CA ILE A 163 -0.90 -7.85 16.80
C ILE A 163 -2.11 -7.69 15.90
N VAL A 164 -2.78 -6.55 16.00
CA VAL A 164 -3.89 -6.21 15.12
C VAL A 164 -3.42 -5.17 14.13
N LEU A 165 -3.55 -5.50 12.85
CA LEU A 165 -3.33 -4.60 11.74
C LEU A 165 -4.69 -4.10 11.27
N LYS A 166 -4.87 -2.78 11.25
CA LYS A 166 -6.08 -2.15 10.73
C LYS A 166 -5.73 -1.41 9.45
N ASN A 167 -6.48 -1.72 8.40
CA ASN A 167 -6.29 -1.16 7.07
C ASN A 167 -7.10 0.13 6.89
N LEU A 168 -6.75 0.91 5.86
CA LEU A 168 -7.43 2.16 5.51
C LEU A 168 -8.90 1.96 5.13
N ASP A 169 -9.26 0.79 4.62
CA ASP A 169 -10.64 0.40 4.29
C ASP A 169 -11.45 -0.05 5.53
N GLY A 170 -10.82 -0.07 6.71
CA GLY A 170 -11.42 -0.50 7.96
C GLY A 170 -11.39 -2.01 8.19
N SER A 171 -10.85 -2.80 7.25
CA SER A 171 -10.60 -4.22 7.48
C SER A 171 -9.50 -4.41 8.53
N THR A 172 -9.57 -5.53 9.26
CA THR A 172 -8.64 -5.82 10.35
C THR A 172 -8.09 -7.23 10.22
N ARG A 173 -6.79 -7.39 10.43
CA ARG A 173 -6.11 -8.68 10.49
C ARG A 173 -5.47 -8.87 11.86
N LEU A 174 -5.66 -10.05 12.44
CA LEU A 174 -5.14 -10.40 13.76
C LEU A 174 -4.04 -11.44 13.62
N TYR A 175 -2.94 -11.25 14.32
CA TYR A 175 -1.84 -12.19 14.42
C TYR A 175 -1.61 -12.55 15.88
N LEU A 176 -1.30 -13.82 16.14
CA LEU A 176 -0.76 -14.29 17.40
C LEU A 176 0.73 -14.48 17.23
N VAL A 177 1.52 -13.87 18.11
CA VAL A 177 2.97 -13.97 18.13
C VAL A 177 3.39 -14.54 19.48
N TYR A 178 4.13 -15.65 19.49
CA TYR A 178 4.51 -16.30 20.74
C TYR A 178 5.88 -16.98 20.71
N VAL A 179 6.49 -17.03 21.89
CA VAL A 179 7.65 -17.85 22.23
C VAL A 179 7.17 -19.01 23.11
N LYS A 180 7.50 -20.24 22.73
CA LYS A 180 7.28 -21.47 23.49
C LYS A 180 8.63 -22.02 23.95
N ASN A 181 8.79 -22.31 25.24
CA ASN A 181 10.04 -22.80 25.82
C ASN A 181 9.80 -23.97 26.78
N ASN A 182 10.64 -25.01 26.72
CA ASN A 182 10.65 -26.16 27.64
C ASN A 182 11.91 -26.28 28.51
N GLY A 183 12.76 -25.26 28.52
CA GLY A 183 14.03 -25.21 29.24
C GLY A 183 15.24 -25.68 28.42
N ASN A 184 15.03 -26.43 27.34
CA ASN A 184 16.11 -26.90 26.45
C ASN A 184 16.03 -26.29 25.04
N MET A 185 14.82 -25.94 24.60
CA MET A 185 14.54 -25.39 23.27
C MET A 185 13.50 -24.28 23.40
N ALA A 186 13.76 -23.18 22.70
CA ALA A 186 12.79 -22.13 22.48
C ALA A 186 12.37 -22.13 21.01
N GLU A 187 11.07 -22.04 20.80
CA GLU A 187 10.46 -21.90 19.48
C GLU A 187 9.71 -20.58 19.45
N PHE A 188 9.83 -19.88 18.33
CA PHE A 188 9.13 -18.63 18.10
C PHE A 188 8.28 -18.76 16.86
N GLN A 189 7.00 -18.36 16.97
CA GLN A 189 6.05 -18.41 15.87
C GLN A 189 5.23 -17.13 15.84
N ALA A 190 4.89 -16.67 14.64
CA ALA A 190 3.74 -15.81 14.43
C ALA A 190 2.78 -16.49 13.47
N VAL A 191 1.50 -16.49 13.83
CA VAL A 191 0.47 -17.25 13.14
C VAL A 191 -0.80 -16.43 13.00
N SER A 192 -1.60 -16.75 12.00
CA SER A 192 -2.90 -16.11 11.77
C SER A 192 -3.92 -17.05 11.13
N GLU A 193 -5.20 -16.72 11.25
CA GLU A 193 -6.29 -17.36 10.50
C GLU A 193 -6.30 -18.90 10.57
N ILE A 194 -5.97 -19.58 9.47
CA ILE A 194 -6.02 -21.04 9.36
C ILE A 194 -5.02 -21.73 10.29
N GLU A 195 -3.90 -21.08 10.59
CA GLU A 195 -2.88 -21.61 11.48
C GLU A 195 -3.39 -21.66 12.94
N ILE A 196 -4.25 -20.72 13.33
CA ILE A 196 -4.91 -20.71 14.63
C ILE A 196 -5.84 -21.92 14.79
N TYR A 197 -6.56 -22.30 13.73
CA TYR A 197 -7.35 -23.53 13.73
C TYR A 197 -6.46 -24.77 13.96
N GLY A 198 -5.26 -24.76 13.37
CA GLY A 198 -4.23 -25.78 13.58
C GLY A 198 -3.78 -25.86 15.04
N LEU A 199 -3.49 -24.72 15.68
CA LEU A 199 -3.11 -24.66 17.09
C LEU A 199 -4.18 -25.23 18.02
N LYS A 200 -5.45 -24.94 17.73
CA LYS A 200 -6.59 -25.39 18.54
C LYS A 200 -6.87 -26.88 18.40
N ASN A 201 -6.82 -27.41 17.16
CA ASN A 201 -7.37 -28.73 16.85
C ASN A 201 -6.33 -29.79 16.45
N GLY A 202 -5.11 -29.39 16.07
CA GLY A 202 -4.10 -30.29 15.52
C GLY A 202 -3.63 -31.37 16.49
N HIS A 203 -3.61 -31.04 17.79
CA HIS A 203 -3.12 -31.90 18.86
C HIS A 203 -4.04 -31.88 20.09
N ALA A 204 -5.34 -32.14 19.87
CA ALA A 204 -6.41 -31.98 20.87
C ALA A 204 -6.18 -32.70 22.21
N ASP A 205 -5.49 -33.84 22.22
CA ASP A 205 -5.29 -34.65 23.43
C ASP A 205 -3.85 -34.59 24.00
N ASP A 206 -2.95 -33.83 23.37
CA ASP A 206 -1.54 -33.79 23.78
C ASP A 206 -1.25 -32.61 24.74
N PRO A 207 -0.77 -32.88 25.97
CA PRO A 207 -0.41 -31.86 26.96
C PRO A 207 0.74 -30.93 26.52
N VAL A 208 1.52 -31.29 25.50
CA VAL A 208 2.58 -30.44 24.93
C VAL A 208 2.01 -29.20 24.25
N TYR A 209 0.77 -29.28 23.78
CA TYR A 209 0.10 -28.24 22.97
C TYR A 209 -1.03 -27.55 23.74
N GLU A 210 -1.14 -27.79 25.05
CA GLU A 210 -2.16 -27.16 25.90
C GLU A 210 -2.13 -25.63 25.80
N GLY A 211 -0.94 -25.03 25.81
CA GLY A 211 -0.81 -23.57 25.77
C GLY A 211 -1.22 -22.97 24.43
N GLU A 212 -0.97 -23.67 23.33
CA GLU A 212 -1.36 -23.25 21.98
C GLU A 212 -2.88 -23.17 21.84
N LYS A 213 -3.62 -24.08 22.49
CA LYS A 213 -5.09 -24.04 22.54
C LYS A 213 -5.60 -22.82 23.28
N VAL A 214 -5.03 -22.53 24.46
CA VAL A 214 -5.43 -21.36 25.26
C VAL A 214 -5.22 -20.07 24.48
N MET A 215 -4.08 -19.93 23.80
CA MET A 215 -3.81 -18.76 22.96
C MET A 215 -4.75 -18.69 21.74
N ALA A 216 -5.07 -19.83 21.12
CA ALA A 216 -6.00 -19.90 20.01
C ALA A 216 -7.45 -19.55 20.40
N GLU A 217 -7.91 -19.98 21.59
CA GLU A 217 -9.23 -19.62 22.11
C GLU A 217 -9.34 -18.11 22.38
N GLN A 218 -8.32 -17.52 22.99
CA GLN A 218 -8.27 -16.07 23.18
C GLN A 218 -8.20 -15.31 21.86
N TYR A 219 -7.48 -15.82 20.86
CA TYR A 219 -7.47 -15.25 19.51
C TYR A 219 -8.89 -15.21 18.92
N GLU A 220 -9.67 -16.29 19.07
CA GLU A 220 -11.07 -16.34 18.62
C GLU A 220 -11.93 -15.32 19.38
N GLU A 221 -11.79 -15.21 20.70
CA GLU A 221 -12.49 -14.20 21.51
C GLU A 221 -12.22 -12.77 21.01
N ILE A 222 -10.94 -12.44 20.77
CA ILE A 222 -10.53 -11.13 20.25
C ILE A 222 -11.11 -10.91 18.85
N THR A 223 -11.04 -11.92 17.99
CA THR A 223 -11.57 -11.85 16.62
C THR A 223 -13.08 -11.60 16.62
N GLU A 224 -13.84 -12.28 17.48
CA GLU A 224 -15.28 -12.04 17.63
C GLU A 224 -15.57 -10.65 18.17
N TYR A 225 -14.78 -10.17 19.14
CA TYR A 225 -14.91 -8.83 19.68
C TYR A 225 -14.70 -7.77 18.59
N LEU A 226 -13.63 -7.90 17.79
CA LEU A 226 -13.33 -7.01 16.67
C LEU A 226 -14.44 -7.01 15.61
N LYS A 227 -14.99 -8.19 15.28
CA LYS A 227 -16.12 -8.30 14.34
C LYS A 227 -17.38 -7.63 14.84
N LYS A 228 -17.66 -7.70 16.15
CA LYS A 228 -18.90 -7.22 16.74
C LYS A 228 -18.91 -5.71 16.98
N TYR A 229 -17.79 -5.16 17.45
CA TYR A 229 -17.71 -3.77 17.89
C TYR A 229 -16.84 -2.89 17.00
N GLY A 230 -16.05 -3.47 16.09
CA GLY A 230 -15.00 -2.75 15.41
C GLY A 230 -13.91 -2.29 16.40
N PHE A 231 -13.10 -1.34 15.96
CA PHE A 231 -12.19 -0.57 16.80
C PHE A 231 -12.85 0.72 17.28
#